data_AF-A0A2N4XNT5-F1
#
_entry.id   AF-A0A2N4XNT5-F1
#
_cell.length_a   1.000
_cell.length_b   1.000
_cell.length_c   1.000
_cell.angle_alpha   90.00
_cell.angle_beta   90.00
_cell.angle_gamma   90.00
#
_symmetry.space_group_name_H-M   'P 1'
#
loop_
_entity.id
_entity.type
_entity.pdbx_description
1 polymer ?
#
loop_
_entity_poly.entity_id
_entity_poly.type
_entity_poly.pdbx_seq_one_letter_code
_entity_poly.pdbx_strand_id
1 'polypeptide(L)' 'MNTENKKSGGQHRAGMVQMKTWLPNELKNDFASLCAVQRLCASVVLRSLLAAYVFHASGAPHGKTEQR' A
#
# COMPACT_ATOMS: atom_id res chain seq x y z
N MET A 1 -38.08 -22.10 -2.84
CA MET A 1 -37.03 -21.42 -2.07
C MET A 1 -35.91 -21.08 -3.05
N ASN A 2 -35.85 -19.83 -3.51
CA ASN A 2 -34.79 -19.39 -4.41
C ASN A 2 -33.65 -18.83 -3.56
N THR A 3 -32.58 -19.60 -3.44
CA THR A 3 -31.32 -19.16 -2.84
C THR A 3 -30.64 -18.21 -3.83
N GLU A 4 -30.83 -16.91 -3.62
CA GLU A 4 -30.07 -15.87 -4.33
C GLU A 4 -28.58 -16.05 -4.05
N ASN A 5 -27.85 -16.47 -5.09
CA ASN A 5 -26.41 -16.56 -5.10
C ASN A 5 -25.85 -15.12 -5.12
N LYS A 6 -25.69 -14.50 -3.94
CA LYS A 6 -25.00 -13.22 -3.76
C LYS A 6 -23.52 -13.40 -4.14
N LYS A 7 -23.23 -13.34 -5.44
CA LYS A 7 -21.92 -12.99 -5.95
C LYS A 7 -21.68 -11.52 -5.59
N SER A 8 -21.17 -11.25 -4.39
CA SER A 8 -20.46 -10.01 -4.09
C SER A 8 -19.11 -10.04 -4.81
N GLY A 9 -19.15 -10.09 -6.15
CA GLY A 9 -17.98 -9.91 -7.00
C GLY A 9 -17.41 -8.52 -6.73
N GLY A 10 -16.12 -8.47 -6.42
CA GLY A 10 -15.45 -7.31 -5.87
C GLY A 10 -15.84 -6.00 -6.55
N GLN A 11 -16.25 -5.03 -5.75
CA GLN A 11 -16.40 -3.65 -6.20
C GLN A 11 -15.02 -3.07 -6.49
N HIS A 12 -14.50 -3.35 -7.69
CA HIS A 12 -13.39 -2.59 -8.26
C HIS A 12 -13.86 -1.14 -8.40
N ARG A 13 -13.29 -0.25 -7.59
CA ARG A 13 -13.56 1.19 -7.71
C ARG A 13 -12.72 1.73 -8.86
N ALA A 14 -13.32 2.55 -9.72
CA ALA A 14 -12.59 3.21 -10.80
C ALA A 14 -11.36 3.95 -10.25
N GLY A 15 -10.19 3.74 -10.85
CA GLY A 15 -8.92 4.32 -10.39
C GLY A 15 -8.27 3.64 -9.18
N MET A 16 -8.80 2.51 -8.70
CA MET A 16 -8.20 1.75 -7.59
C MET A 16 -7.91 0.31 -7.99
N VAL A 17 -6.65 -0.11 -7.78
CA VAL A 17 -6.23 -1.49 -7.92
C VAL A 17 -6.03 -2.09 -6.53
N GLN A 18 -6.62 -3.27 -6.30
CA GLN A 18 -6.35 -4.04 -5.10
C GLN A 18 -5.13 -4.95 -5.34
N MET A 19 -4.06 -4.71 -4.59
CA MET A 19 -2.87 -5.56 -4.60
C MET A 19 -2.97 -6.61 -3.48
N LYS A 20 -2.65 -7.86 -3.80
CA LYS A 20 -2.45 -8.94 -2.82
C LYS A 20 -0.99 -9.35 -2.86
N THR A 21 -0.37 -9.49 -1.70
CA THR A 21 1.04 -9.83 -1.58
C THR A 21 1.21 -10.92 -0.52
N TRP A 22 2.09 -11.87 -0.80
CA TRP A 22 2.50 -12.89 0.16
C TRP A 22 3.86 -12.50 0.73
N LEU A 23 3.97 -12.52 2.06
CA LEU A 23 5.17 -12.15 2.80
C LEU A 23 5.48 -13.26 3.81
N PRO A 24 6.76 -13.50 4.15
CA PRO A 24 7.12 -14.32 5.30
C PRO A 24 6.42 -13.84 6.58
N ASN A 25 6.05 -14.77 7.46
CA ASN A 25 5.28 -14.44 8.67
C ASN A 25 6.02 -13.45 9.58
N GLU A 26 7.33 -13.58 9.72
CA GLU A 26 8.18 -12.67 10.50
C GLU A 26 8.07 -11.24 9.98
N LEU A 27 8.28 -11.05 8.67
CA LEU A 27 8.18 -9.74 8.03
C LEU A 27 6.77 -9.15 8.12
N LYS A 28 5.73 -9.99 8.02
CA LYS A 28 4.34 -9.55 8.20
C LYS A 28 4.10 -9.05 9.63
N ASN A 29 4.63 -9.74 10.63
CA ASN A 29 4.46 -9.38 12.04
C ASN A 29 5.19 -8.07 12.37
N ASP A 30 6.44 -7.92 11.90
CA ASP A 30 7.21 -6.68 12.07
C ASP A 30 6.50 -5.50 11.41
N PHE A 31 6.02 -5.69 10.19
CA PHE A 31 5.25 -4.67 9.48
C PHE A 31 3.97 -4.29 10.23
N ALA A 32 3.22 -5.27 10.76
CA ALA A 32 2.01 -5.01 11.55
C ALA A 32 2.32 -4.24 12.84
N SER A 33 3.41 -4.59 13.52
CA SER A 33 3.89 -3.89 14.72
C SER A 33 4.22 -2.42 14.42
N LEU A 34 4.95 -2.16 13.33
CA LEU A 34 5.27 -0.79 12.90
C LEU A 34 4.02 0.03 12.55
N CYS A 35 3.04 -0.59 11.88
CA CYS A 35 1.76 0.06 11.61
C CYS A 35 1.03 0.44 12.90
N ALA A 36 1.05 -0.43 13.91
CA ALA A 36 0.42 -0.19 15.20
C ALA A 36 1.09 0.99 15.95
N VAL A 37 2.43 1.04 15.98
CA VAL A 37 3.20 2.14 16.59
C VAL A 37 2.86 3.48 15.93
N GLN A 38 2.76 3.50 14.60
CA GLN A 38 2.43 4.72 13.85
C GLN A 38 0.93 5.05 13.89
N ARG A 39 0.10 4.16 14.43
CA ARG A 39 -1.38 4.26 14.42
C ARG A 39 -1.94 4.46 13.01
N LEU A 40 -1.29 3.83 12.02
CA LEU A 40 -1.66 3.89 10.61
C LEU A 40 -2.13 2.53 10.10
N CYS A 41 -3.03 2.55 9.13
CA CYS A 41 -3.43 1.32 8.46
C CYS A 41 -2.28 0.79 7.58
N ALA A 42 -2.13 -0.53 7.54
CA ALA A 42 -1.18 -1.24 6.68
C ALA A 42 -1.19 -0.74 5.21
N SER A 43 -2.37 -0.48 4.65
CA SER A 43 -2.50 0.01 3.27
C SER A 43 -1.98 1.43 3.07
N VAL A 44 -1.98 2.27 4.11
CA VAL A 44 -1.43 3.63 4.06
C VAL A 44 0.10 3.54 4.08
N VAL A 45 0.64 2.81 5.05
CA VAL A 45 2.10 2.63 5.20
C VAL A 45 2.71 2.00 3.93
N LEU A 46 2.09 0.94 3.40
CA LEU A 46 2.59 0.26 2.21
C LEU A 46 2.56 1.16 0.96
N ARG A 47 1.52 2.00 0.79
CA ARG A 47 1.46 2.96 -0.32
C ARG A 47 2.58 4.00 -0.22
N SER A 48 2.82 4.54 0.97
CA SER A 48 3.89 5.52 1.20
C SER A 48 5.27 4.92 0.94
N LEU A 49 5.52 3.70 1.42
CA LEU A 49 6.77 2.98 1.16
C LEU A 49 6.97 2.70 -0.32
N LEU A 50 5.91 2.28 -1.03
CA LEU A 50 5.99 2.04 -2.48
C LEU A 50 6.28 3.34 -3.25
N ALA A 51 5.64 4.46 -2.87
CA ALA A 51 5.91 5.76 -3.48
C ALA A 51 7.36 6.21 -3.25
N ALA A 52 7.87 6.06 -2.02
CA ALA A 52 9.26 6.39 -1.69
C ALA A 52 10.26 5.49 -2.46
N TYR A 53 9.96 4.19 -2.57
CA TYR A 53 10.77 3.25 -3.33
C TYR A 53 10.81 3.63 -4.82
N VAL A 54 9.66 3.93 -5.43
CA VAL A 54 9.59 4.35 -6.84
C VAL A 54 10.36 5.66 -7.05
N PHE A 55 10.19 6.63 -6.16
CA PHE A 55 10.93 7.89 -6.20
C PHE A 55 12.45 7.65 -6.18
N HIS A 56 12.92 6.84 -5.24
CA HIS A 56 14.33 6.49 -5.12
C HIS A 56 14.85 5.69 -6.34
N ALA A 57 14.08 4.72 -6.82
CA ALA A 57 14.45 3.87 -7.97
C ALA A 57 14.44 4.63 -9.30
N SER A 58 13.59 5.66 -9.44
CA SER A 58 13.53 6.51 -10.63
C SER A 58 14.71 7.47 -10.77
N GLY A 59 15.59 7.56 -9.76
CA GLY A 59 16.76 8.43 -9.79
C GLY A 59 16.41 9.92 -9.86
N ALA A 60 15.23 10.34 -9.38
CA ALA A 60 14.82 11.74 -9.39
C ALA A 60 15.89 12.58 -8.67
N PRO A 61 16.65 13.43 -9.39
CA PRO A 61 17.70 14.21 -8.77
C PRO A 61 17.05 15.20 -7.82
N HIS A 62 17.58 15.31 -6.60
CA HIS A 62 17.37 16.47 -5.76
C HIS A 62 17.68 17.71 -6.60
N GLY A 63 16.64 18.38 -7.09
CA GLY A 63 16.75 19.76 -7.52
C GLY A 63 17.31 20.52 -6.33
N LYS A 64 18.55 20.99 -6.47
CA LYS A 64 19.12 21.97 -5.56
C LYS A 64 18.11 23.11 -5.51
N THR A 65 17.51 23.32 -4.34
CA THR A 65 16.84 24.58 -4.03
C THR A 65 17.95 25.64 -3.98
N GLU A 66 18.36 26.16 -5.14
CA GLU A 66 19.05 27.45 -5.20
C GLU A 66 17.99 28.50 -4.83
N GLN A 67 18.04 28.93 -3.57
CA GLN A 67 17.47 30.21 -3.16
C GLN A 67 18.18 31.29 -3.96
N ARG A 68 17.39 32.08 -4.69
CA ARG A 68 17.80 33.34 -5.30
C ARG A 68 17.01 34.47 -4.66
#